data_AF-A0A140E5G6-F1
#
_entry.id   AF-A0A140E5G6-F1
#
_cell.length_a   1.000
_cell.length_b   1.000
_cell.length_c   1.000
_cell.angle_alpha   90.00
_cell.angle_beta   90.00
_cell.angle_gamma   90.00
#
_symmetry.space_group_name_H-M   'P 1'
#
loop_
_entity.id
_entity.type
_entity.pdbx_description
1 polymer ?
#
loop_
_entity_poly.entity_id
_entity_poly.type
_entity_poly.pdbx_seq_one_letter_code
_entity_poly.pdbx_strand_id
1 'polypeptide(L)'
;MANIFQIQLQPPGMQTMREPFAFRIGNNMSVPASQTPMVPIYQYPTHVTLLQRTDWQDQESREAYMEACIEQDIAWQIRINRTKRSMTQRQLAKKLKTTQTSIARWEDPCYGRHSIPSLLKVAHAFGCALSVRLIPYSKLAVQASDTSDDAFFAPSYESEMKELNYGR
;
A
#
# COMPACT_ATOMS: atom_id res chain seq x y z
N MET A 1 49.06 -22.49 -2.76
CA MET A 1 47.72 -22.89 -3.24
C MET A 1 46.83 -22.93 -1.99
N ALA A 2 45.87 -22.08 -1.70
CA ALA A 2 45.04 -21.22 -2.54
C ALA A 2 44.73 -19.89 -1.83
N ASN A 3 44.31 -18.93 -2.64
CA ASN A 3 44.25 -17.50 -2.38
C ASN A 3 43.01 -17.09 -1.59
N ILE A 4 43.17 -16.18 -0.64
CA ILE A 4 42.11 -15.45 0.06
C ILE A 4 41.65 -14.33 -0.88
N PHE A 5 40.38 -14.31 -1.29
CA PHE A 5 39.81 -13.15 -1.98
C PHE A 5 38.87 -12.40 -1.05
N GLN A 6 39.30 -11.17 -0.70
CA GLN A 6 38.52 -10.15 -0.02
C GLN A 6 37.29 -9.75 -0.87
N ILE A 7 36.11 -9.69 -0.25
CA ILE A 7 34.94 -9.05 -0.82
C ILE A 7 35.06 -7.55 -0.49
N GLN A 8 35.45 -6.73 -1.47
CA GLN A 8 35.27 -5.28 -1.37
C GLN A 8 33.81 -4.94 -1.70
N LEU A 9 33.12 -4.30 -0.74
CA LEU A 9 31.87 -3.60 -0.98
C LEU A 9 32.20 -2.18 -1.44
N GLN A 10 31.94 -1.87 -2.72
CA GLN A 10 31.86 -0.49 -3.21
C GLN A 10 30.37 -0.12 -3.39
N PRO A 11 29.93 1.07 -2.95
CA PRO A 11 28.55 1.48 -3.15
C PRO A 11 28.31 1.82 -4.63
N PRO A 12 27.23 1.33 -5.27
CA PRO A 12 26.94 1.71 -6.64
C PRO A 12 26.51 3.18 -6.67
N GLY A 13 27.38 4.00 -7.27
CA GLY A 13 27.09 5.36 -7.67
C GLY A 13 25.92 5.41 -8.64
N MET A 14 25.08 6.41 -8.45
CA MET A 14 23.96 6.78 -9.30
C MET A 14 24.48 7.19 -10.68
N GLN A 15 24.22 6.41 -11.73
CA GLN A 15 24.17 6.92 -13.11
C GLN A 15 23.33 6.03 -14.04
N THR A 16 22.16 6.59 -14.37
CA THR A 16 21.39 6.53 -15.62
C THR A 16 20.81 5.19 -16.09
N MET A 17 19.47 5.14 -16.01
CA MET A 17 18.59 4.34 -16.86
C MET A 17 19.07 4.33 -18.32
N ARG A 18 19.45 3.15 -18.83
CA ARG A 18 19.20 2.74 -20.22
C ARG A 18 18.99 1.23 -20.27
N GLU A 19 17.99 0.84 -21.07
CA GLU A 19 17.53 -0.50 -21.46
C GLU A 19 16.60 -1.27 -20.48
N PRO A 20 15.35 -1.58 -20.87
CA PRO A 20 14.59 -2.64 -20.20
C PRO A 20 15.33 -3.96 -20.39
N PHE A 21 15.26 -4.84 -19.39
CA PHE A 21 15.82 -6.19 -19.39
C PHE A 21 15.54 -6.95 -20.71
N ALA A 22 16.42 -6.78 -21.70
CA ALA A 22 16.48 -7.60 -22.88
C ALA A 22 17.16 -8.90 -22.45
N PHE A 23 16.35 -9.88 -22.07
CA PHE A 23 16.81 -11.25 -21.85
C PHE A 23 17.29 -11.81 -23.20
N ARG A 24 18.59 -11.68 -23.48
CA ARG A 24 19.24 -12.30 -24.64
C ARG A 24 19.34 -13.81 -24.40
N ILE A 25 18.38 -14.56 -24.91
CA ILE A 25 18.61 -15.97 -25.25
C ILE A 25 19.51 -15.97 -26.50
N GLY A 26 20.68 -16.60 -26.41
CA GLY A 26 21.53 -16.84 -27.57
C GLY A 26 20.80 -17.69 -28.62
N ASN A 27 20.97 -17.28 -29.89
CA ASN A 27 20.64 -17.95 -31.15
C ASN A 27 19.18 -18.36 -31.43
N ASN A 28 18.58 -17.61 -32.37
CA ASN A 28 17.61 -18.05 -33.38
C ASN A 28 16.54 -19.06 -32.94
N MET A 29 15.54 -18.60 -32.19
CA MET A 29 14.17 -19.08 -32.39
C MET A 29 13.21 -17.90 -32.33
N SER A 30 12.51 -17.65 -33.43
CA SER A 30 11.38 -16.73 -33.51
C SER A 30 10.31 -17.23 -32.54
N VAL A 31 10.11 -16.54 -31.42
CA VAL A 31 9.01 -16.84 -30.51
C VAL A 31 7.72 -16.26 -31.13
N PRO A 32 6.71 -17.08 -31.45
CA PRO A 32 5.44 -16.59 -31.99
C PRO A 32 4.71 -15.75 -30.93
N ALA A 33 4.01 -14.71 -31.39
CA ALA A 33 3.33 -13.67 -30.60
C ALA A 33 2.15 -14.15 -29.71
N SER A 34 2.04 -15.44 -29.41
CA SER A 34 1.05 -16.02 -28.49
C SER A 34 1.59 -16.29 -27.08
N GLN A 35 2.88 -16.05 -26.83
CA GLN A 35 3.48 -16.15 -25.50
C GLN A 35 3.57 -14.77 -24.86
N THR A 36 2.45 -14.26 -24.35
CA THR A 36 2.53 -13.25 -23.28
C THR A 36 3.37 -13.85 -22.16
N PRO A 37 4.43 -13.18 -21.66
CA PRO A 37 5.20 -13.73 -20.56
C PRO A 37 4.26 -13.91 -19.36
N MET A 38 3.90 -15.16 -19.05
CA MET A 38 3.20 -15.48 -17.83
C MET A 38 4.11 -15.09 -16.67
N VAL A 39 3.75 -14.01 -15.98
CA VAL A 39 4.37 -13.69 -14.69
C VAL A 39 3.96 -14.82 -13.75
N PRO A 40 4.89 -15.67 -13.27
CA PRO A 40 4.52 -16.87 -12.53
C PRO A 40 3.81 -16.48 -11.23
N ILE A 41 2.58 -16.97 -11.06
CA ILE A 41 1.70 -16.73 -9.90
C ILE A 41 2.35 -17.10 -8.54
N TYR A 42 3.40 -17.92 -8.56
CA TYR A 42 4.21 -18.31 -7.39
C TYR A 42 4.93 -17.14 -6.71
N GLN A 43 5.00 -15.96 -7.33
CA GLN A 43 5.55 -14.77 -6.68
C GLN A 43 4.60 -14.14 -5.64
N TYR A 44 3.34 -14.60 -5.59
CA TYR A 44 2.37 -14.20 -4.58
C TYR A 44 2.14 -15.36 -3.58
N PRO A 45 2.87 -15.41 -2.45
CA PRO A 45 2.72 -16.48 -1.45
C PRO A 45 1.32 -16.52 -0.83
N THR A 46 0.50 -15.49 -1.06
CA THR A 46 -0.84 -15.33 -0.53
C THR A 46 -1.93 -15.96 -1.38
N HIS A 47 -1.67 -16.50 -2.58
CA HIS A 47 -2.75 -16.99 -3.47
C HIS A 47 -3.65 -18.06 -2.82
N VAL A 48 -3.14 -18.83 -1.87
CA VAL A 48 -3.91 -19.83 -1.10
C VAL A 48 -5.06 -19.23 -0.28
N THR A 49 -5.00 -17.94 0.08
CA THR A 49 -6.08 -17.28 0.84
C THR A 49 -7.36 -17.14 0.02
N LEU A 50 -7.27 -17.15 -1.31
CA LEU A 50 -8.45 -17.11 -2.17
C LEU A 50 -9.30 -18.37 -2.04
N LEU A 51 -8.72 -19.51 -1.66
CA LEU A 51 -9.47 -20.74 -1.42
C LEU A 51 -10.45 -20.62 -0.24
N GLN A 52 -10.20 -19.68 0.68
CA GLN A 52 -11.07 -19.40 1.82
C GLN A 52 -12.18 -18.39 1.45
N ARG A 53 -12.08 -17.71 0.30
CA ARG A 53 -13.06 -16.73 -0.19
C ARG A 53 -13.93 -17.35 -1.29
N THR A 54 -14.71 -18.36 -0.94
CA THR A 54 -15.64 -19.01 -1.88
C THR A 54 -16.71 -18.03 -2.40
N ASP A 55 -16.98 -16.97 -1.64
CA ASP A 55 -17.84 -15.83 -1.98
C ASP A 55 -17.29 -14.94 -3.11
N TRP A 56 -16.01 -15.05 -3.46
CA TRP A 56 -15.37 -14.22 -4.51
C TRP A 56 -15.22 -14.91 -5.87
N GLN A 57 -15.77 -16.11 -6.02
CA GLN A 57 -15.78 -16.80 -7.32
C GLN A 57 -16.58 -16.00 -8.36
N ASP A 58 -17.68 -15.41 -7.93
CA ASP A 58 -18.47 -14.49 -8.72
C ASP A 58 -17.78 -13.12 -8.87
N GLN A 59 -17.93 -12.50 -10.05
CA GLN A 59 -17.27 -11.23 -10.38
C GLN A 59 -17.86 -10.04 -9.65
N GLU A 60 -19.18 -9.93 -9.68
CA GLU A 60 -19.89 -8.83 -9.03
C GLU A 60 -19.59 -8.86 -7.52
N SER A 61 -19.58 -10.04 -6.93
CA SER A 61 -19.30 -10.25 -5.51
C SER A 61 -17.90 -9.77 -5.10
N ARG A 62 -16.84 -10.13 -5.85
CA ARG A 62 -15.47 -9.70 -5.51
C ARG A 62 -15.23 -8.22 -5.78
N GLU A 63 -15.84 -7.66 -6.82
CA GLU A 63 -15.73 -6.24 -7.15
C GLU A 63 -16.42 -5.37 -6.09
N ALA A 64 -17.67 -5.71 -5.74
CA ALA A 64 -18.40 -5.03 -4.68
C ALA A 64 -17.67 -5.10 -3.32
N TYR A 65 -17.07 -6.26 -3.00
CA TYR A 65 -16.28 -6.40 -1.79
C TYR A 65 -15.03 -5.50 -1.81
N MET A 66 -14.30 -5.47 -2.93
CA MET A 66 -13.12 -4.62 -3.08
C MET A 66 -13.48 -3.14 -2.91
N GLU A 67 -14.57 -2.68 -3.52
CA GLU A 67 -15.03 -1.30 -3.38
C GLU A 67 -15.40 -0.99 -1.93
N ALA A 68 -16.19 -1.85 -1.28
CA ALA A 68 -16.58 -1.67 0.12
C ALA A 68 -15.36 -1.62 1.07
N CYS A 69 -14.36 -2.49 0.85
CA CYS A 69 -13.12 -2.46 1.61
C CYS A 69 -12.37 -1.14 1.45
N ILE A 70 -12.26 -0.60 0.22
CA ILE A 70 -11.59 0.69 0.00
C ILE A 70 -12.28 1.81 0.76
N GLU A 71 -13.62 1.88 0.70
CA GLU A 71 -14.39 2.92 1.39
C GLU A 71 -14.24 2.84 2.91
N GLN A 72 -14.36 1.62 3.45
CA GLN A 72 -14.24 1.34 4.87
C GLN A 72 -12.83 1.60 5.40
N ASP A 73 -11.81 1.12 4.71
CA ASP A 73 -10.40 1.25 5.11
C ASP A 73 -9.97 2.71 5.16
N ILE A 74 -10.38 3.52 4.18
CA ILE A 74 -10.08 4.96 4.17
C ILE A 74 -10.74 5.64 5.37
N ALA A 75 -12.01 5.37 5.64
CA ALA A 75 -12.73 5.97 6.76
C ALA A 75 -12.10 5.60 8.11
N TRP A 76 -11.78 4.32 8.29
CA TRP A 76 -11.11 3.82 9.49
C TRP A 76 -9.70 4.36 9.65
N GLN A 77 -8.92 4.41 8.58
CA GLN A 77 -7.57 4.96 8.63
C GLN A 77 -7.58 6.44 9.05
N ILE A 78 -8.51 7.25 8.55
CA ILE A 78 -8.65 8.65 8.97
C ILE A 78 -9.01 8.73 10.47
N ARG A 79 -10.01 7.96 10.90
CA ARG A 79 -10.49 7.95 12.29
C ARG A 79 -9.40 7.49 13.26
N ILE A 80 -8.76 6.36 13.00
CA ILE A 80 -7.73 5.75 13.85
C ILE A 80 -6.51 6.66 13.95
N ASN A 81 -6.02 7.18 12.82
CA ASN A 81 -4.87 8.09 12.84
C ASN A 81 -5.18 9.38 13.61
N ARG A 82 -6.41 9.89 13.52
CA ARG A 82 -6.87 11.03 14.30
C ARG A 82 -6.93 10.71 15.79
N THR A 83 -7.55 9.61 16.20
CA THR A 83 -7.74 9.25 17.61
C THR A 83 -6.43 8.89 18.30
N LYS A 84 -5.54 8.13 17.65
CA LYS A 84 -4.19 7.80 18.16
C LYS A 84 -3.30 9.04 18.34
N ARG A 85 -3.60 10.14 17.64
CA ARG A 85 -2.97 11.46 17.81
C ARG A 85 -3.71 12.37 18.78
N SER A 86 -4.69 11.85 19.52
CA SER A 86 -5.53 12.58 20.47
C SER A 86 -6.23 13.81 19.87
N MET A 87 -6.55 13.76 18.57
CA MET A 87 -7.24 14.85 17.88
C MET A 87 -8.75 14.63 17.87
N THR A 88 -9.52 15.70 18.10
CA THR A 88 -10.95 15.76 17.82
C THR A 88 -11.20 16.00 16.33
N GLN A 89 -12.40 15.67 15.83
CA GLN A 89 -12.78 15.97 14.44
C GLN A 89 -12.68 17.47 14.12
N ARG A 90 -12.99 18.35 15.09
CA ARG A 90 -12.84 19.82 14.93
C ARG A 90 -11.38 20.23 14.78
N GLN A 91 -10.46 19.62 15.53
CA GLN A 91 -9.04 19.91 15.41
C GLN A 91 -8.48 19.45 14.06
N LEU A 92 -8.88 18.27 13.58
CA LEU A 92 -8.50 17.81 12.24
C LEU A 92 -9.07 18.72 11.15
N ALA A 93 -10.34 19.12 11.29
CA ALA A 93 -10.98 20.06 10.38
C ALA A 93 -10.21 21.40 10.28
N LYS A 94 -9.79 21.95 11.43
CA LYS A 94 -8.98 23.17 11.49
C LYS A 94 -7.64 22.99 10.76
N LYS A 95 -6.96 21.86 10.97
CA LYS A 95 -5.66 21.55 10.32
C LYS A 95 -5.80 21.43 8.80
N LEU A 96 -6.91 20.86 8.33
CA LEU A 96 -7.21 20.64 6.92
C LEU A 96 -7.92 21.82 6.24
N LYS A 97 -8.24 22.90 6.98
CA LYS A 97 -9.04 24.04 6.52
C LYS A 97 -10.37 23.59 5.90
N THR A 98 -11.08 22.70 6.61
CA THR A 98 -12.40 22.18 6.26
C THR A 98 -13.36 22.28 7.45
N THR A 99 -14.57 21.72 7.34
CA THR A 99 -15.56 21.70 8.42
C THR A 99 -15.52 20.38 9.19
N GLN A 100 -15.97 20.39 10.45
CA GLN A 100 -16.10 19.16 11.23
C GLN A 100 -17.09 18.18 10.60
N THR A 101 -18.15 18.67 9.95
CA THR A 101 -19.10 17.84 9.21
C THR A 101 -18.43 17.11 8.04
N SER A 102 -17.50 17.75 7.32
CA SER A 102 -16.72 17.07 6.28
C SER A 102 -15.86 15.96 6.87
N ILE A 103 -15.22 16.19 8.02
CA ILE A 103 -14.43 15.15 8.70
C ILE A 103 -15.32 13.99 9.16
N ALA A 104 -16.50 14.28 9.70
CA ALA A 104 -17.45 13.24 10.09
C ALA A 104 -17.86 12.36 8.91
N ARG A 105 -18.11 12.95 7.73
CA ARG A 105 -18.37 12.19 6.50
C ARG A 105 -17.14 11.41 6.03
N TRP A 106 -15.94 11.96 6.22
CA TRP A 106 -14.72 11.24 5.86
C TRP A 106 -14.37 10.08 6.78
N GLU A 107 -14.98 10.02 7.96
CA GLU A 107 -14.86 8.92 8.91
C GLU A 107 -16.07 7.97 8.84
N ASP A 108 -16.99 8.19 7.89
CA ASP A 108 -18.16 7.35 7.64
C ASP A 108 -17.84 6.29 6.57
N PRO A 109 -17.81 4.99 6.92
CA PRO A 109 -17.55 3.90 5.98
C PRO A 109 -18.54 3.83 4.81
N CYS A 110 -19.72 4.45 4.93
CA CYS A 110 -20.75 4.44 3.89
C CYS A 110 -20.73 5.70 2.99
N TYR A 111 -19.77 6.60 3.16
CA TYR A 111 -19.74 7.85 2.39
C TYR A 111 -19.25 7.67 0.95
N GLY A 112 -18.27 6.78 0.73
CA GLY A 112 -17.76 6.37 -0.58
C GLY A 112 -17.10 7.43 -1.45
N ARG A 113 -16.88 8.65 -0.93
CA ARG A 113 -16.44 9.80 -1.76
C ARG A 113 -15.16 10.45 -1.23
N HIS A 114 -14.02 9.92 -1.66
CA HIS A 114 -12.71 10.52 -1.41
C HIS A 114 -11.97 10.80 -2.71
N SER A 115 -11.47 12.03 -2.85
CA SER A 115 -10.57 12.38 -3.95
C SER A 115 -9.12 12.25 -3.49
N ILE A 116 -8.22 11.82 -4.40
CA ILE A 116 -6.77 11.76 -4.13
C ILE A 116 -6.23 13.07 -3.54
N PRO A 117 -6.59 14.27 -4.06
CA PRO A 117 -6.17 15.54 -3.45
C PRO A 117 -6.61 15.70 -1.99
N SER A 118 -7.76 15.17 -1.60
CA SER A 118 -8.23 15.20 -0.20
C SER A 118 -7.40 14.27 0.68
N LEU A 119 -7.12 13.06 0.19
CA LEU A 119 -6.26 12.09 0.89
C LEU A 119 -4.83 12.62 1.06
N LEU A 120 -4.29 13.32 0.06
CA LEU A 120 -2.99 13.99 0.18
C LEU A 120 -2.99 15.04 1.30
N LYS A 121 -4.04 15.86 1.42
CA LYS A 121 -4.15 16.83 2.52
C LYS A 121 -4.16 16.13 3.88
N VAL A 122 -4.88 15.02 3.99
CA VAL A 122 -4.90 14.19 5.21
C VAL A 122 -3.50 13.66 5.53
N ALA A 123 -2.80 13.07 4.56
CA ALA A 123 -1.45 12.56 4.74
C ALA A 123 -0.47 13.66 5.20
N HIS A 124 -0.52 14.85 4.59
CA HIS A 124 0.24 16.01 5.05
C HIS A 124 -0.12 16.45 6.48
N ALA A 125 -1.41 16.44 6.83
CA ALA A 125 -1.84 16.78 8.18
C ALA A 125 -1.39 15.75 9.23
N PHE A 126 -1.26 14.48 8.86
CA PHE A 126 -0.76 13.43 9.74
C PHE A 126 0.76 13.28 9.74
N GLY A 127 1.45 13.86 8.75
CA GLY A 127 2.90 13.75 8.59
C GLY A 127 3.34 12.36 8.14
N CYS A 128 2.50 11.66 7.36
CA CYS A 128 2.76 10.33 6.81
C CYS A 128 2.68 10.33 5.28
N ALA A 129 3.07 9.23 4.65
CA ALA A 129 3.02 9.06 3.20
C ALA A 129 1.69 8.43 2.74
N LEU A 130 1.16 8.89 1.60
CA LEU A 130 0.03 8.23 0.91
C LEU A 130 0.59 7.28 -0.15
N SER A 131 0.12 6.03 -0.16
CA SER A 131 0.49 5.02 -1.16
C SER A 131 -0.75 4.50 -1.88
N VAL A 132 -0.85 4.72 -3.18
CA VAL A 132 -1.94 4.20 -4.03
C VAL A 132 -1.36 3.12 -4.93
N ARG A 133 -1.84 1.89 -4.81
CA ARG A 133 -1.32 0.72 -5.53
C ARG A 133 -2.46 -0.20 -5.95
N LEU A 134 -2.36 -0.75 -7.15
CA LEU A 134 -3.17 -1.90 -7.57
C LEU A 134 -2.53 -3.18 -7.04
N ILE A 135 -3.34 -4.06 -6.46
CA ILE A 135 -2.88 -5.30 -5.82
C ILE A 135 -3.73 -6.49 -6.29
N PRO A 136 -3.21 -7.73 -6.25
CA PRO A 136 -4.03 -8.92 -6.50
C PRO A 136 -5.05 -9.15 -5.36
N TYR A 137 -6.20 -9.75 -5.68
CA TYR A 137 -7.23 -10.10 -4.69
C TYR A 137 -6.72 -10.95 -3.52
N SER A 138 -5.74 -11.82 -3.75
CA SER A 138 -5.13 -12.61 -2.66
C SER A 138 -4.47 -11.74 -1.60
N LYS A 139 -3.90 -10.61 -1.99
CA LYS A 139 -3.33 -9.62 -1.07
C LYS A 139 -4.43 -8.82 -0.38
N LEU A 140 -5.49 -8.45 -1.09
CA LEU A 140 -6.67 -7.83 -0.48
C LEU A 140 -7.28 -8.74 0.60
N ALA A 141 -7.43 -10.04 0.34
CA ALA A 141 -7.95 -11.00 1.32
C ALA A 141 -7.13 -11.05 2.61
N VAL A 142 -5.80 -10.96 2.49
CA VAL A 142 -4.90 -10.89 3.67
C VAL A 142 -5.06 -9.56 4.40
N GLN A 143 -5.03 -8.44 3.67
CA GLN A 143 -5.14 -7.11 4.29
C GLN A 143 -6.50 -6.91 4.98
N ALA A 144 -7.60 -7.34 4.35
CA ALA A 144 -8.94 -7.24 4.90
C ALA A 144 -9.17 -8.15 6.12
N SER A 145 -8.30 -9.15 6.36
CA SER A 145 -8.38 -10.01 7.54
C SER A 145 -7.82 -9.35 8.81
N ASP A 146 -6.98 -8.33 8.67
CA ASP A 146 -6.40 -7.59 9.79
C ASP A 146 -7.17 -6.28 10.01
N THR A 147 -8.13 -6.32 10.93
CA THR A 147 -8.93 -5.15 11.30
C THR A 147 -8.38 -4.43 12.53
N SER A 148 -7.12 -4.68 12.91
CA SER A 148 -6.52 -4.08 14.10
C SER A 148 -6.25 -2.59 13.89
N ASP A 149 -6.33 -1.81 14.98
CA ASP A 149 -5.98 -0.39 14.94
C ASP A 149 -4.55 -0.15 14.42
N ASP A 150 -3.64 -1.08 14.70
CA ASP A 150 -2.22 -0.95 14.34
C ASP A 150 -2.00 -1.20 12.84
N ALA A 151 -2.84 -2.00 12.17
CA ALA A 151 -2.80 -2.16 10.72
C ALA A 151 -3.17 -0.87 9.97
N PHE A 152 -4.02 -0.02 10.56
CA PHE A 152 -4.45 1.25 9.97
C PHE A 152 -3.63 2.45 10.44
N PHE A 153 -2.96 2.35 11.59
CA PHE A 153 -2.18 3.46 12.14
C PHE A 153 -0.90 3.67 11.33
N ALA A 154 -0.71 4.89 10.83
CA ALA A 154 0.52 5.31 10.16
C ALA A 154 1.22 6.34 11.07
N PRO A 155 2.36 6.04 11.71
CA PRO A 155 3.08 7.03 12.50
C PRO A 155 3.55 8.20 11.63
N SER A 156 3.79 9.36 12.25
CA SER A 156 4.41 10.47 11.53
C SER A 156 5.91 10.21 11.37
N TYR A 157 6.51 10.78 10.32
CA TYR A 157 7.95 10.75 10.11
C TYR A 157 8.73 11.20 11.36
N GLU A 158 8.26 12.26 12.03
CA GLU A 158 8.88 12.75 13.27
C GLU A 158 8.84 11.72 14.42
N SER A 159 7.76 10.94 14.54
CA SER A 159 7.66 9.89 15.55
C SER A 159 8.59 8.73 15.24
N GLU A 160 8.62 8.28 13.98
CA GLU A 160 9.55 7.23 13.51
C GLU A 160 11.01 7.62 13.79
N MET A 161 11.38 8.87 13.49
CA MET A 161 12.73 9.36 13.73
C MET A 161 13.08 9.47 15.22
N LYS A 162 12.11 9.78 16.09
CA LYS A 162 12.33 9.82 17.54
C LYS A 162 12.60 8.43 18.10
N GLU A 163 11.85 7.42 17.66
CA GLU A 163 12.04 6.03 18.09
C GLU A 163 13.43 5.51 17.70
N LEU A 164 13.88 5.76 16.47
CA LEU A 164 15.21 5.37 16.01
C LEU A 164 16.34 6.06 16.79
N ASN A 165 16.15 7.33 17.16
CA ASN A 165 17.15 8.09 17.91
C ASN A 165 17.19 7.72 19.40
N TYR A 166 16.12 7.17 19.98
CA TYR A 166 16.10 6.68 21.36
C TYR A 166 16.90 5.38 21.55
N GLY A 167 17.15 4.64 20.47
CA GLY A 167 17.93 3.40 20.46
C GLY A 167 19.43 3.58 20.17
N ARG A 168 19.92 4.82 20.12
CA ARG A 168 21.33 5.18 19.90
C ARG A 168 21.91 5.85 21.15
#